data_AF-M2BSR3-F1
#
_entry.id   AF-M2BSR3-F1
#
_cell.length_a   1.000
_cell.length_b   1.000
_cell.length_c   1.000
_cell.angle_alpha   90.00
_cell.angle_beta   90.00
_cell.angle_gamma   90.00
#
_symmetry.space_group_name_H-M   'P 1'
#
loop_
_entity.id
_entity.type
_entity.pdbx_description
1 polymer ?
#
loop_
_entity_poly.entity_id
_entity_poly.type
_entity_poly.pdbx_seq_one_letter_code
_entity_poly.pdbx_strand_id
1 'polypeptide(L)'
;MKTMTLDEVKNLPPLTEKRLNEIKNFQNTDFLDCPKQTKGDLKQFRPYYELHAESQKPKNNTIQVTIDTDIIEALKAQGKEYQTFINAILRKAVFG
;
A
#
# COMPACT_ATOMS: atom_id res chain seq x y z
N MET A 1 -16.84 13.44 11.82
CA MET A 1 -17.07 13.19 10.38
C MET A 1 -17.56 11.76 10.21
N LYS A 2 -18.66 11.54 9.50
CA LYS A 2 -19.17 10.18 9.21
C LYS A 2 -18.50 9.68 7.94
N THR A 3 -17.72 8.62 8.03
CA THR A 3 -17.09 7.96 6.88
C THR A 3 -18.02 6.88 6.33
N MET A 4 -18.09 6.73 5.02
CA MET A 4 -18.81 5.62 4.38
C MET A 4 -17.88 4.44 4.13
N THR A 5 -18.40 3.23 4.23
CA THR A 5 -17.70 1.99 3.86
C THR A 5 -17.72 1.76 2.36
N LEU A 6 -16.81 0.92 1.86
CA LEU A 6 -16.70 0.64 0.42
C LEU A 6 -17.98 0.01 -0.17
N ASP A 7 -18.66 -0.82 0.62
CA ASP A 7 -19.90 -1.49 0.21
C ASP A 7 -21.07 -0.51 0.15
N GLU A 8 -21.12 0.47 1.05
CA GLU A 8 -22.10 1.56 0.99
C GLU A 8 -21.92 2.42 -0.27
N VAL A 9 -20.68 2.70 -0.67
CA VAL A 9 -20.36 3.50 -1.87
C VAL A 9 -20.78 2.78 -3.15
N LYS A 10 -20.56 1.47 -3.24
CA LYS A 10 -20.95 0.65 -4.41
C LYS A 10 -22.45 0.60 -4.64
N ASN A 11 -23.23 0.73 -3.57
CA ASN A 11 -24.69 0.67 -3.61
C ASN A 11 -25.33 2.05 -3.85
N LEU A 12 -24.55 3.12 -4.06
CA LEU A 12 -25.09 4.44 -4.37
C LEU A 12 -25.68 4.47 -5.80
N PRO A 13 -26.76 5.24 -6.01
CA PRO A 13 -27.30 5.43 -7.35
C PRO A 13 -26.26 6.12 -8.25
N PRO A 14 -26.24 5.79 -9.55
CA PRO A 14 -25.35 6.46 -10.50
C PRO A 14 -25.67 7.96 -10.59
N LEU A 15 -24.64 8.76 -10.90
CA LEU A 15 -24.81 10.20 -11.10
C LEU A 15 -25.74 10.48 -12.28
N THR A 16 -26.61 11.48 -12.13
CA THR A 16 -27.47 11.94 -13.22
C THR A 16 -26.67 12.65 -14.31
N GLU A 17 -27.15 12.62 -15.55
CA GLU A 17 -26.50 13.28 -16.70
C GLU A 17 -26.28 14.78 -16.46
N LYS A 18 -27.23 15.43 -15.78
CA LYS A 18 -27.11 16.83 -15.36
C LYS A 18 -25.91 17.05 -14.44
N ARG A 19 -25.74 16.21 -13.42
CA ARG A 19 -24.60 16.28 -12.49
C ARG A 19 -23.28 15.98 -13.19
N LEU A 20 -23.27 15.02 -14.11
CA LEU A 20 -22.07 14.73 -14.92
C LEU A 20 -21.66 15.94 -15.77
N ASN A 21 -22.61 16.64 -16.39
CA ASN A 21 -22.32 17.85 -17.17
C ASN A 21 -21.86 19.01 -16.29
N GLU A 22 -22.45 19.20 -15.10
CA GLU A 22 -21.98 20.18 -14.13
C GLU A 22 -20.52 19.92 -13.73
N ILE A 23 -20.17 18.66 -13.43
CA ILE A 23 -18.80 18.27 -13.06
C ILE A 23 -17.83 18.51 -14.22
N LYS A 24 -18.20 18.13 -15.45
CA LYS A 24 -17.34 18.29 -16.63
C LYS A 24 -17.08 19.76 -16.99
N ASN A 25 -18.08 20.62 -16.79
CA ASN A 25 -18.00 22.04 -17.10
C ASN A 25 -17.49 22.88 -15.93
N PHE A 26 -17.26 22.28 -14.76
CA PHE A 26 -16.74 22.98 -13.60
C PHE A 26 -15.33 23.50 -13.88
N GLN A 27 -15.18 24.81 -13.79
CA GLN A 27 -13.88 25.49 -13.84
C GLN A 27 -13.65 26.13 -12.48
N ASN A 28 -12.66 25.63 -11.74
CA ASN A 28 -12.31 26.26 -10.48
C ASN A 28 -11.66 27.63 -10.77
N THR A 29 -12.19 28.66 -10.14
CA THR A 29 -11.73 30.05 -10.28
C THR A 29 -11.15 30.61 -8.98
N ASP A 30 -11.38 29.93 -7.85
CA ASP A 30 -10.85 30.31 -6.55
C ASP A 30 -9.69 29.39 -6.18
N PHE A 31 -8.52 30.01 -5.98
CA PHE A 31 -7.28 29.37 -5.58
C PHE A 31 -6.65 30.09 -4.38
N LEU A 32 -7.45 30.87 -3.63
CA LEU A 32 -6.95 31.62 -2.46
C LEU A 32 -6.35 30.69 -1.39
N ASP A 33 -6.84 29.45 -1.30
CA ASP A 33 -6.38 28.39 -0.42
C ASP A 33 -5.23 27.54 -1.00
N CYS A 34 -4.90 27.73 -2.28
CA CYS A 34 -3.89 26.96 -3.00
C CYS A 34 -2.63 27.82 -3.22
N PRO A 35 -1.66 27.80 -2.28
CA PRO A 35 -0.44 28.60 -2.43
C PRO A 35 0.31 28.19 -3.70
N LYS A 36 0.66 29.18 -4.52
CA LYS A 36 1.46 28.96 -5.74
C LYS A 36 2.84 28.43 -5.34
N GLN A 37 3.19 27.24 -5.82
CA GLN A 37 4.52 26.68 -5.64
C GLN A 37 5.49 27.23 -6.68
N THR A 38 6.66 27.69 -6.25
CA THR A 38 7.73 28.11 -7.16
C THR A 38 8.60 26.93 -7.56
N LYS A 39 9.41 27.11 -8.62
CA LYS A 39 10.44 26.13 -9.01
C LYS A 39 11.47 25.87 -7.91
N GLY A 40 11.67 26.83 -7.00
CA GLY A 40 12.54 26.66 -5.82
C GLY A 40 11.95 25.70 -4.80
N ASP A 41 10.65 25.82 -4.53
CA ASP A 41 9.92 24.96 -3.60
C ASP A 41 9.87 23.51 -4.10
N LEU A 42 9.64 23.33 -5.41
CA LEU A 42 9.61 22.00 -6.04
C LEU A 42 10.92 21.22 -5.87
N LYS A 43 12.08 21.90 -5.82
CA LYS A 43 13.38 21.25 -5.60
C LYS A 43 13.58 20.74 -4.18
N GLN A 44 12.77 21.20 -3.22
CA GLN A 44 12.86 20.77 -1.82
C GLN A 44 12.13 19.43 -1.59
N PHE A 45 11.19 19.07 -2.46
CA PHE A 45 10.48 17.80 -2.37
C PHE A 45 11.44 16.66 -2.72
N ARG A 46 11.60 15.74 -1.76
CA ARG A 46 12.31 14.48 -1.97
C ARG A 46 11.34 13.33 -1.85
N PRO A 47 11.52 12.25 -2.63
CA PRO A 47 10.69 11.07 -2.51
C PRO A 47 10.71 10.51 -1.08
N TYR A 48 9.54 10.12 -0.59
CA TYR A 48 9.38 9.62 0.78
C TYR A 48 10.35 8.48 1.10
N TYR A 49 10.57 7.56 0.16
CA TYR A 49 11.46 6.40 0.35
C TYR A 49 12.94 6.79 0.52
N GLU A 50 13.37 7.95 0.01
CA GLU A 50 14.75 8.43 0.20
C GLU A 50 14.95 9.02 1.60
N LEU A 51 13.93 9.73 2.11
CA LEU A 51 13.95 10.32 3.45
C LEU A 51 13.77 9.27 4.55
N HIS A 52 13.08 8.18 4.23
CA HIS A 52 12.64 7.15 5.18
C HIS A 52 13.19 5.76 4.86
N ALA A 53 14.33 5.68 4.18
CA ALA A 53 14.96 4.43 3.76
C ALA A 53 15.18 3.45 4.91
N GLU A 54 15.56 3.94 6.10
CA GLU A 54 15.77 3.15 7.32
C GLU A 54 14.47 2.48 7.80
N SER A 55 13.33 3.17 7.73
CA SER A 55 12.02 2.64 8.15
C SER A 55 11.38 1.70 7.14
N GLN A 56 11.89 1.65 5.90
CA GLN A 56 11.43 0.73 4.86
C GLN A 56 12.24 -0.58 4.80
N LYS A 57 13.40 -0.64 5.45
CA LYS A 57 14.17 -1.89 5.50
C LYS A 57 13.48 -2.86 6.46
N PRO A 58 13.14 -4.08 6.02
CA PRO A 58 12.64 -5.09 6.94
C PRO A 58 13.75 -5.39 7.97
N LYS A 59 13.43 -5.22 9.25
CA LYS A 59 14.33 -5.61 10.35
C LYS A 59 14.33 -7.13 10.45
N ASN A 60 15.19 -7.76 9.66
CA ASN A 60 15.37 -9.20 9.67
C ASN A 60 16.51 -9.57 10.62
N ASN A 61 16.25 -10.49 11.54
CA ASN A 61 17.31 -11.14 12.32
C ASN A 61 17.64 -12.49 11.67
N THR A 62 18.92 -12.74 11.42
CA THR A 62 19.37 -14.03 10.90
C THR A 62 19.51 -15.02 12.06
N ILE A 63 18.78 -16.12 11.98
CA ILE A 63 18.92 -17.26 12.89
C ILE A 63 19.26 -18.51 12.09
N GLN A 64 20.07 -19.40 12.67
CA GLN A 64 20.34 -20.73 12.10
C GLN A 64 19.46 -21.76 12.80
N VAL A 65 18.64 -22.47 12.03
CA VAL A 65 17.72 -23.50 12.53
C VAL A 65 17.87 -24.74 11.64
N THR A 66 17.98 -25.90 12.28
CA THR A 66 17.97 -27.19 11.58
C THR A 66 16.53 -27.63 11.36
N ILE A 67 16.19 -28.03 10.13
CA ILE A 67 14.87 -28.53 9.74
C ILE A 67 15.07 -29.93 9.17
N ASP A 68 14.18 -30.85 9.52
CA ASP A 68 14.24 -32.22 9.01
C ASP A 68 14.14 -32.27 7.47
N THR A 69 14.86 -33.23 6.89
CA THR A 69 15.05 -33.31 5.43
C THR A 69 13.74 -33.56 4.68
N ASP A 70 12.85 -34.38 5.23
CA ASP A 70 11.54 -34.69 4.66
C ASP A 70 10.64 -33.45 4.58
N ILE A 71 10.69 -32.58 5.58
CA ILE A 71 10.00 -31.29 5.59
C ILE A 71 10.56 -30.38 4.49
N ILE A 72 11.88 -30.31 4.34
CA ILE A 72 12.52 -29.50 3.27
C ILE A 72 12.11 -30.01 1.89
N GLU A 73 12.06 -31.33 1.69
CA GLU A 73 11.63 -31.95 0.44
C GLU A 73 10.16 -31.64 0.13
N ALA A 74 9.27 -31.76 1.11
CA ALA A 74 7.86 -31.41 0.98
C ALA A 74 7.66 -29.93 0.61
N LEU A 75 8.44 -29.03 1.20
CA LEU A 75 8.42 -27.60 0.90
C LEU A 75 8.92 -27.27 -0.50
N LYS A 76 9.98 -27.95 -0.97
CA LYS A 76 10.52 -27.78 -2.33
C LYS A 76 9.55 -28.29 -3.40
N ALA A 77 8.82 -29.37 -3.11
CA ALA A 77 7.85 -29.95 -4.04
C ALA A 77 6.68 -28.99 -4.39
N GLN A 78 6.36 -28.01 -3.53
CA GLN A 78 5.32 -27.01 -3.79
C GLN A 78 5.74 -25.89 -4.77
N GLY A 79 7.00 -25.86 -5.24
CA GLY A 79 7.44 -25.03 -6.36
C GLY A 79 7.53 -23.51 -6.10
N LYS A 80 7.24 -23.03 -4.89
CA LYS A 80 7.47 -21.65 -4.45
C LYS A 80 8.79 -21.55 -3.68
N GLU A 81 9.36 -20.34 -3.62
CA GLU A 81 10.50 -20.02 -2.76
C GLU A 81 10.25 -20.51 -1.33
N TYR A 82 10.86 -21.64 -0.95
CA TYR A 82 10.60 -22.36 0.30
C TYR A 82 10.81 -21.47 1.52
N GLN A 83 11.76 -20.52 1.45
CA GLN A 83 12.03 -19.54 2.50
C GLN A 83 10.84 -18.60 2.76
N THR A 84 10.17 -18.14 1.71
CA THR A 84 8.99 -17.28 1.81
C THR A 84 7.83 -18.03 2.47
N PHE A 85 7.70 -19.32 2.18
CA PHE A 85 6.68 -20.18 2.78
C PHE A 85 6.95 -20.50 4.24
N ILE A 86 8.21 -20.80 4.61
CA ILE A 86 8.62 -20.96 6.01
C ILE A 86 8.28 -19.72 6.82
N ASN A 87 8.61 -18.53 6.31
CA ASN A 87 8.28 -17.27 6.97
C ASN A 87 6.76 -17.05 7.12
N ALA A 88 5.95 -17.51 6.16
CA ALA A 88 4.49 -17.42 6.26
C ALA A 88 3.93 -18.37 7.33
N ILE A 89 4.41 -19.62 7.40
CA ILE A 89 4.02 -20.58 8.45
C ILE A 89 4.40 -20.04 9.83
N LEU A 90 5.64 -19.56 9.98
CA LEU A 90 6.11 -19.02 11.26
C LEU A 90 5.28 -17.81 11.70
N ARG A 91 4.96 -16.89 10.79
CA ARG A 91 4.08 -15.74 11.12
C ARG A 91 2.69 -16.19 11.54
N LYS A 92 2.09 -17.14 10.83
CA LYS A 92 0.78 -17.69 11.19
C LYS A 92 0.82 -18.36 12.58
N ALA A 93 1.86 -19.13 12.86
CA ALA A 93 2.01 -19.81 14.14
C ALA A 93 2.23 -18.83 15.31
N VAL A 94 2.97 -17.75 15.09
CA VAL A 94 3.30 -16.76 16.14
C VAL A 94 2.20 -15.72 16.34
N PHE A 95 1.54 -15.28 15.27
CA PHE A 95 0.61 -14.14 15.30
C PHE A 95 -0.86 -14.48 15.01
N GLY A 96 -1.17 -15.72 14.58
CA GLY A 96 -2.53 -16.16 14.23
C GLY A 96 -2.86 -16.04 12.76
#